data_AF-A0A1I7RPX3-F1
#
_entry.id   AF-A0A1I7RPX3-F1
#
_cell.length_a   1.000
_cell.length_b   1.000
_cell.length_c   1.000
_cell.angle_alpha   90.00
_cell.angle_beta   90.00
_cell.angle_gamma   90.00
#
_symmetry.space_group_name_H-M   'P 1'
#
loop_
_entity.id
_entity.type
_entity.pdbx_description
1 polymer ?
#
loop_
_entity_poly.entity_id
_entity_poly.type
_entity_poly.pdbx_seq_one_letter_code
_entity_poly.pdbx_strand_id
1 'polypeptide(L)'
;MTLSNHNSKLRRQDKSLDESSEINTEEMESSEEVDMDGYGTERIYPKQSSSTPAPITTTTQHPPTSTSTPAAPPKPIYKLIYFDARGICESIRLMFIYSNISFIDKRITLNEWMRLKETTEFGKLPILEVNGKRLSQCLAISRYLANKFGIAGVDQWEIAKLDEISEFHREVVHEMSPYFYVLGGYRKGNVDQLRRDVFLPAVERHLPTYVKLLKKSKSGFFGKKVSWIDFTISEFLYTIKTYEGRILRKFPQLVRFLDRVYHLPEIRAYLKERTRTPL
;
A
#
# COMPACT_ATOMS: atom_id res chain seq x y z
N MET A 1 -30.25 19.18 -75.26
CA MET A 1 -31.13 18.21 -75.94
C MET A 1 -30.66 16.81 -75.50
N THR A 2 -31.39 15.90 -74.87
CA THR A 2 -32.79 15.75 -74.41
C THR A 2 -32.74 14.51 -73.49
N LEU A 3 -32.92 14.65 -72.16
CA LEU A 3 -33.98 14.06 -71.32
C LEU A 3 -34.33 12.57 -71.49
N SER A 4 -34.22 11.81 -70.38
CA SER A 4 -35.28 11.00 -69.73
C SER A 4 -34.62 10.18 -68.61
N ASN A 5 -34.72 10.43 -67.29
CA ASN A 5 -35.86 10.62 -66.37
C ASN A 5 -36.83 9.43 -66.28
N HIS A 6 -36.60 8.57 -65.29
CA HIS A 6 -37.70 7.98 -64.52
C HIS A 6 -37.58 8.43 -63.07
N ASN A 7 -38.70 8.93 -62.58
CA ASN A 7 -38.87 9.73 -61.39
C ASN A 7 -40.11 9.18 -60.65
N SER A 8 -40.28 9.63 -59.41
CA SER A 8 -41.47 9.52 -58.54
C SER A 8 -41.49 8.30 -57.61
N LYS A 9 -41.76 8.40 -56.30
CA LYS A 9 -42.25 9.47 -55.40
C LYS A 9 -41.92 9.00 -53.95
N LEU A 10 -41.34 9.81 -53.05
CA LEU A 10 -41.98 10.80 -52.14
C LEU A 10 -43.09 10.17 -51.28
N ARG A 11 -43.01 10.14 -49.94
CA ARG A 11 -43.12 11.24 -48.96
C ARG A 11 -42.70 10.69 -47.57
N ARG A 12 -41.81 11.29 -46.79
CA ARG A 12 -41.97 12.49 -45.92
C ARG A 12 -43.28 12.55 -45.12
N GLN A 13 -43.16 12.33 -43.81
CA GLN A 13 -43.79 13.21 -42.81
C GLN A 13 -42.80 13.46 -41.66
N ASP A 14 -42.29 14.68 -41.63
CA ASP A 14 -41.82 15.39 -40.44
C ASP A 14 -43.01 15.77 -39.56
N LYS A 15 -42.79 15.81 -38.25
CA LYS A 15 -43.23 16.80 -37.24
C LYS A 15 -42.97 16.16 -35.85
N SER A 16 -41.88 16.50 -35.15
CA SER A 16 -41.65 17.71 -34.34
C SER A 16 -42.67 17.91 -33.22
N LEU A 17 -42.15 18.05 -31.99
CA LEU A 17 -42.67 18.62 -30.72
C LEU A 17 -42.21 17.66 -29.61
N ASP A 18 -41.05 17.88 -28.98
CA ASP A 18 -40.84 18.78 -27.85
C ASP A 18 -41.90 18.60 -26.76
N GLU A 19 -41.56 17.77 -25.76
CA GLU A 19 -42.08 17.89 -24.41
C GLU A 19 -41.08 17.26 -23.44
N SER A 20 -40.41 18.17 -22.73
CA SER A 20 -39.81 17.98 -21.42
C SER A 20 -40.61 17.00 -20.55
N SER A 21 -40.02 15.88 -20.20
CA SER A 21 -40.38 15.14 -18.99
C SER A 21 -39.17 15.13 -18.07
N GLU A 22 -39.25 15.99 -17.08
CA GLU A 22 -38.41 16.03 -15.90
C GLU A 22 -38.29 14.61 -15.33
N ILE A 23 -37.07 14.07 -15.36
CA ILE A 23 -36.76 12.85 -14.63
C ILE A 23 -36.74 13.26 -13.15
N ASN A 24 -37.81 12.87 -12.48
CA ASN A 24 -38.09 13.07 -11.07
C ASN A 24 -36.84 12.81 -10.21
N THR A 25 -36.30 13.87 -9.60
CA THR A 25 -35.09 13.88 -8.78
C THR A 25 -35.29 13.35 -7.34
N GLU A 26 -36.35 12.60 -7.07
CA GLU A 26 -36.72 12.18 -5.69
C GLU A 26 -36.71 10.66 -5.43
N GLU A 27 -36.26 9.81 -6.36
CA GLU A 27 -36.13 8.36 -6.11
C GLU A 27 -34.68 7.85 -6.30
N MET A 28 -33.72 8.45 -5.58
CA MET A 28 -32.41 7.81 -5.34
C MET A 28 -31.84 8.14 -3.94
N GLU A 29 -32.67 8.54 -2.98
CA GLU A 29 -32.30 8.50 -1.55
C GLU A 29 -32.57 7.11 -0.96
N SER A 30 -31.78 6.13 -1.41
CA SER A 30 -31.49 4.92 -0.60
C SER A 30 -30.16 4.30 -1.01
N SER A 31 -29.15 5.13 -1.30
CA SER A 31 -27.78 4.67 -1.09
C SER A 31 -27.58 4.60 0.42
N GLU A 32 -27.44 3.39 0.95
CA GLU A 32 -27.00 3.12 2.32
C GLU A 32 -26.00 4.20 2.76
N GLU A 33 -26.38 5.00 3.76
CA GLU A 33 -25.45 5.86 4.47
C GLU A 33 -24.29 4.97 4.91
N VAL A 34 -23.14 5.12 4.26
CA VAL A 34 -21.90 4.63 4.84
C VAL A 34 -21.75 5.43 6.13
N ASP A 35 -21.88 4.72 7.25
CA ASP A 35 -21.76 5.27 8.59
C ASP A 35 -20.39 5.96 8.73
N MET A 36 -20.35 7.29 8.53
CA MET A 36 -19.13 8.11 8.46
C MET A 36 -18.74 8.67 9.85
N ASP A 37 -19.42 8.22 10.90
CA ASP A 37 -19.28 8.66 12.30
C ASP A 37 -18.31 7.80 13.12
N GLY A 38 -17.48 6.99 12.47
CA GLY A 38 -16.38 6.30 13.12
C GLY A 38 -15.24 7.23 13.52
N TYR A 39 -14.70 7.08 14.73
CA TYR A 39 -13.43 7.67 15.13
C TYR A 39 -12.26 6.82 14.59
N GLY A 40 -11.20 7.46 14.08
CA GLY A 40 -10.01 6.74 13.62
C GLY A 40 -9.29 6.00 14.75
N THR A 41 -8.77 4.82 14.46
CA THR A 41 -8.15 3.95 15.46
C THR A 41 -6.69 4.31 15.71
N GLU A 42 -6.22 4.12 16.93
CA GLU A 42 -4.80 4.21 17.28
C GLU A 42 -4.36 2.89 17.91
N ARG A 43 -3.45 2.17 17.25
CA ARG A 43 -2.89 0.90 17.77
C ARG A 43 -1.42 1.07 18.08
N ILE A 44 -1.02 0.68 19.29
CA ILE A 44 0.39 0.57 19.66
C ILE A 44 0.86 -0.83 19.27
N TYR A 45 1.90 -0.92 18.44
CA TYR A 45 2.61 -2.16 18.20
C TYR A 45 3.86 -2.16 19.10
N PRO A 46 3.89 -2.91 20.21
CA PRO A 46 5.05 -2.96 21.09
C PRO A 46 6.19 -3.75 20.43
N LYS A 47 7.41 -3.62 20.97
CA LYS A 47 8.49 -4.54 20.63
C LYS A 47 8.09 -5.95 21.04
N GLN A 48 8.15 -6.90 20.12
CA GLN A 48 8.05 -8.31 20.39
C GLN A 48 9.24 -8.75 21.27
N SER A 49 8.99 -9.55 22.31
CA SER A 49 10.07 -10.08 23.15
C SER A 49 10.93 -11.03 22.30
N SER A 50 12.25 -10.79 22.29
CA SER A 50 13.18 -11.72 21.64
C SER A 50 13.21 -13.02 22.44
N SER A 51 12.59 -14.09 21.94
CA SER A 51 12.76 -15.42 22.50
C SER A 51 14.12 -15.99 22.03
N THR A 52 15.21 -15.44 22.56
CA THR A 52 16.50 -16.12 22.54
C THR A 52 16.67 -16.79 23.91
N PRO A 53 16.74 -18.13 24.01
CA PRO A 53 16.91 -18.77 25.30
C PRO A 53 18.30 -18.42 25.85
N ALA A 54 18.34 -17.74 27.00
CA ALA A 54 19.58 -17.47 27.71
C ALA A 54 20.17 -18.79 28.26
N PRO A 55 21.50 -18.97 28.27
CA PRO A 55 22.13 -20.11 28.93
C PRO A 55 21.85 -20.07 30.43
N ILE A 56 21.45 -21.20 31.00
CA ILE A 56 21.27 -21.38 32.44
C ILE A 56 22.67 -21.41 33.08
N THR A 57 23.03 -20.35 33.80
CA THR A 57 24.18 -20.36 34.71
C THR A 57 23.67 -20.20 36.14
N THR A 58 23.85 -21.26 36.93
CA THR A 58 23.52 -21.32 38.36
C THR A 58 24.58 -20.55 39.16
N THR A 59 24.21 -19.45 39.82
CA THR A 59 24.97 -18.90 40.96
C THR A 59 24.04 -18.30 42.01
N THR A 60 24.41 -18.60 43.25
CA THR A 60 23.80 -18.44 44.58
C THR A 60 23.32 -17.04 44.97
N GLN A 61 22.27 -16.99 45.81
CA GLN A 61 21.57 -15.80 46.33
C GLN A 61 22.36 -15.01 47.38
N HIS A 62 22.14 -13.68 47.41
CA HIS A 62 21.82 -12.88 48.62
C HIS A 62 21.05 -11.60 48.22
N PRO A 63 20.14 -11.05 49.06
CA PRO A 63 19.29 -9.88 48.75
C PRO A 63 19.88 -8.57 49.35
N PRO A 64 19.44 -7.36 48.90
CA PRO A 64 18.21 -6.79 49.45
C PRO A 64 17.32 -5.99 48.46
N THR A 65 16.07 -5.93 48.88
CA THR A 65 14.99 -4.97 48.63
C THR A 65 15.29 -3.74 47.74
N SER A 66 14.60 -3.66 46.61
CA SER A 66 14.03 -2.40 46.12
C SER A 66 12.73 -2.69 45.38
N THR A 67 11.61 -2.28 45.95
CA THR A 67 10.33 -2.18 45.24
C THR A 67 10.43 -1.00 44.30
N SER A 68 11.01 -1.21 43.11
CA SER A 68 10.78 -0.34 41.98
C SER A 68 9.46 -0.74 41.35
N THR A 69 8.47 0.14 41.46
CA THR A 69 7.31 0.11 40.56
C THR A 69 7.84 0.03 39.13
N PRO A 70 7.43 -0.94 38.29
CA PRO A 70 7.88 -0.98 36.92
C PRO A 70 7.51 0.35 36.25
N ALA A 71 8.52 1.12 35.84
CA ALA A 71 8.28 2.32 35.04
C ALA A 71 7.46 1.89 33.82
N ALA A 72 6.37 2.62 33.54
CA ALA A 72 5.54 2.38 32.36
C ALA A 72 6.46 2.30 31.12
N PRO A 73 6.24 1.36 30.21
CA PRO A 73 7.11 1.20 29.05
C PRO A 73 7.21 2.54 28.30
N PRO A 74 8.41 2.95 27.87
CA PRO A 74 8.59 4.23 27.21
C PRO A 74 7.68 4.32 25.99
N LYS A 75 6.92 5.42 25.89
CA LYS A 75 5.99 5.68 24.80
C LYS A 75 6.72 5.52 23.45
N PRO A 76 6.11 4.91 22.42
CA PRO A 76 6.77 4.73 21.13
C PRO A 76 7.23 6.07 20.53
N ILE A 77 8.46 6.10 20.03
CA ILE A 77 9.08 7.29 19.42
C ILE A 77 8.43 7.65 18.07
N TYR A 78 7.85 6.65 17.41
CA TYR A 78 7.31 6.73 16.06
C TYR A 78 5.79 6.70 16.08
N LYS A 79 5.15 7.60 15.32
CA LYS A 79 3.71 7.56 15.02
C LYS A 79 3.51 7.66 13.51
N LEU A 80 2.88 6.65 12.93
CA LEU A 80 2.55 6.56 11.52
C LEU A 80 1.07 6.87 11.35
N ILE A 81 0.76 7.86 10.51
CA ILE A 81 -0.60 8.33 10.26
C ILE A 81 -0.97 8.03 8.80
N TYR A 82 -2.04 7.26 8.61
CA TYR A 82 -2.57 6.90 7.29
C TYR A 82 -4.06 6.55 7.37
N PHE A 83 -4.71 6.30 6.24
CA PHE A 83 -6.05 5.71 6.23
C PHE A 83 -6.06 4.30 6.84
N ASP A 84 -7.25 3.82 7.22
CA ASP A 84 -7.47 2.41 7.52
C ASP A 84 -7.47 1.54 6.25
N ALA A 85 -6.30 1.49 5.61
CA ALA A 85 -6.00 0.72 4.42
C ALA A 85 -4.53 0.29 4.48
N ARG A 86 -4.16 -0.74 3.72
CA ARG A 86 -2.74 -1.09 3.52
C ARG A 86 -2.09 0.04 2.72
N GLY A 87 -2.54 0.23 1.49
CA GLY A 87 -2.08 1.20 0.52
C GLY A 87 -0.57 1.24 0.39
N ILE A 88 -0.04 2.42 0.08
CA ILE A 88 1.40 2.68 0.05
C ILE A 88 2.04 2.68 1.46
N CYS A 89 1.25 2.54 2.53
CA CYS A 89 1.71 2.65 3.91
C CYS A 89 2.03 1.29 4.54
N GLU A 90 1.47 0.20 4.02
CA GLU A 90 1.70 -1.14 4.58
C GLU A 90 3.17 -1.55 4.48
N SER A 91 3.88 -1.17 3.41
CA SER A 91 5.33 -1.40 3.33
C SER A 91 6.08 -0.78 4.51
N ILE A 92 5.66 0.43 4.95
CA ILE A 92 6.24 1.11 6.12
C ILE A 92 5.88 0.35 7.41
N ARG A 93 4.64 -0.12 7.56
CA ARG A 93 4.24 -0.97 8.70
C ARG A 93 5.08 -2.24 8.76
N LEU A 94 5.25 -2.93 7.63
CA LEU A 94 6.06 -4.15 7.53
C LEU A 94 7.52 -3.89 7.94
N MET A 95 8.08 -2.72 7.61
CA MET A 95 9.44 -2.34 8.06
C MET A 95 9.53 -2.24 9.59
N PHE A 96 8.56 -1.58 10.24
CA PHE A 96 8.52 -1.51 11.71
C PHE A 96 8.42 -2.90 12.35
N ILE A 97 7.51 -3.73 11.82
CA ILE A 97 7.27 -5.10 12.30
C ILE A 97 8.52 -5.96 12.13
N TYR A 98 9.10 -5.99 10.93
CA TYR A 98 10.30 -6.78 10.65
C TYR A 98 11.49 -6.36 11.52
N SER A 99 11.68 -5.05 11.71
CA SER A 99 12.78 -4.52 12.52
C SER A 99 12.49 -4.55 14.03
N ASN A 100 11.35 -5.09 14.44
CA ASN A 100 10.90 -5.16 15.83
C ASN A 100 10.98 -3.79 16.54
N ILE A 101 10.53 -2.73 15.86
CA ILE A 101 10.51 -1.37 16.37
C ILE A 101 9.08 -1.00 16.77
N SER A 102 8.93 -0.58 18.03
CA SER A 102 7.65 -0.12 18.54
C SER A 102 7.19 1.18 17.88
N PHE A 103 5.94 1.24 17.46
CA PHE A 103 5.34 2.42 16.84
C PHE A 103 3.83 2.49 17.10
N ILE A 104 3.30 3.70 16.92
CA ILE A 104 1.87 3.98 16.93
C ILE A 104 1.36 3.95 15.49
N ASP A 105 0.41 3.08 15.16
CA ASP A 105 -0.34 3.05 13.89
C ASP A 105 -1.66 3.82 14.09
N LYS A 106 -1.68 5.10 13.71
CA LYS A 106 -2.87 5.95 13.77
C LYS A 106 -3.57 5.90 12.41
N ARG A 107 -4.69 5.19 12.37
CA ARG A 107 -5.53 5.04 11.19
C ARG A 107 -6.65 6.06 11.26
N ILE A 108 -6.74 6.93 10.26
CA ILE A 108 -7.69 8.04 10.26
C ILE A 108 -8.82 7.82 9.25
N THR A 109 -9.99 8.34 9.56
CA THR A 109 -11.14 8.36 8.64
C THR A 109 -10.99 9.46 7.59
N LEU A 110 -11.84 9.44 6.57
CA LEU A 110 -11.88 10.51 5.57
C LEU A 110 -12.23 11.86 6.22
N ASN A 111 -13.16 11.87 7.19
CA ASN A 111 -13.56 13.08 7.92
C ASN A 111 -12.41 13.66 8.75
N GLU A 112 -11.67 12.81 9.48
CA GLU A 112 -10.45 13.25 10.19
C GLU A 112 -9.39 13.77 9.21
N TRP A 113 -9.22 13.11 8.07
CA TRP A 113 -8.28 13.55 7.04
C TRP A 113 -8.64 14.92 6.47
N MET A 114 -9.92 15.17 6.18
CA MET A 114 -10.37 16.47 5.65
C MET A 114 -10.03 17.62 6.60
N ARG A 115 -10.12 17.39 7.92
CA ARG A 115 -9.71 18.38 8.94
C ARG A 115 -8.20 18.52 9.06
N LEU A 116 -7.45 17.42 8.92
CA LEU A 116 -5.99 17.42 9.07
C LEU A 116 -5.28 18.00 7.84
N LYS A 117 -5.82 17.78 6.63
CA LYS A 117 -5.13 17.98 5.35
C LYS A 117 -4.49 19.35 5.19
N GLU A 118 -5.20 20.41 5.56
CA GLU A 118 -4.71 21.80 5.44
C GLU A 118 -3.53 22.10 6.36
N THR A 119 -3.38 21.33 7.44
CA THR A 119 -2.25 21.44 8.38
C THR A 119 -1.01 20.65 7.93
N THR A 120 -1.09 19.96 6.79
CA THR A 120 0.00 19.13 6.28
C THR A 120 0.73 19.82 5.14
N GLU A 121 2.07 19.79 5.18
CA GLU A 121 2.95 20.49 4.24
C GLU A 121 2.59 20.28 2.76
N PHE A 122 2.24 19.05 2.39
CA PHE A 122 1.97 18.67 0.99
C PHE A 122 0.50 18.36 0.71
N GLY A 123 -0.38 18.42 1.71
CA GLY A 123 -1.77 17.96 1.55
C GLY A 123 -1.89 16.48 1.20
N LYS A 124 -0.96 15.64 1.69
CA LYS A 124 -0.86 14.20 1.38
C LYS A 124 -0.54 13.35 2.63
N LEU A 125 -0.99 12.11 2.58
CA LEU A 125 -0.58 11.01 3.46
C LEU A 125 0.33 10.03 2.70
N PRO A 126 1.12 9.17 3.38
CA PRO A 126 1.28 9.04 4.84
C PRO A 126 2.13 10.14 5.48
N ILE A 127 2.02 10.25 6.81
CA ILE A 127 2.85 11.11 7.68
C ILE A 127 3.49 10.23 8.75
N LEU A 128 4.80 10.39 8.94
CA LEU A 128 5.54 9.85 10.07
C LEU A 128 5.88 10.99 11.03
N GLU A 129 5.49 10.85 12.30
CA GLU A 129 5.96 11.70 13.39
C GLU A 129 7.09 10.98 14.15
N VAL A 130 8.21 11.68 14.35
CA VAL A 130 9.38 11.20 15.10
C VAL A 130 9.78 12.27 16.10
N ASN A 131 9.59 11.99 17.39
CA ASN A 131 9.88 12.96 18.46
C ASN A 131 9.26 14.36 18.20
N GLY A 132 8.00 14.39 17.74
CA GLY A 132 7.28 15.63 17.42
C GLY A 132 7.62 16.27 16.07
N LYS A 133 8.61 15.76 15.32
CA LYS A 133 8.91 16.21 13.95
C LYS A 133 8.14 15.39 12.93
N ARG A 134 7.56 16.05 11.92
CA ARG A 134 6.80 15.41 10.84
C ARG A 134 7.67 15.18 9.60
N LEU A 135 7.52 14.01 8.99
CA LEU A 135 8.06 13.65 7.69
C LEU A 135 6.93 13.04 6.84
N SER A 136 6.77 13.54 5.63
CA SER A 136 5.75 13.06 4.67
C SER A 136 6.43 12.38 3.47
N GLN A 137 5.63 11.89 2.52
CA GLN A 137 6.05 11.15 1.32
C GLN A 137 6.54 9.72 1.64
N CYS A 138 5.82 8.72 1.13
CA CYS A 138 6.06 7.32 1.46
C CYS A 138 7.51 6.86 1.21
N LEU A 139 8.13 7.27 0.10
CA LEU A 139 9.51 6.88 -0.22
C LEU A 139 10.54 7.60 0.66
N ALA A 140 10.29 8.85 1.03
CA ALA A 140 11.17 9.58 1.95
C ALA A 140 11.12 8.98 3.35
N ILE A 141 9.90 8.67 3.83
CA ILE A 141 9.68 7.95 5.09
C ILE A 141 10.37 6.58 5.06
N SER A 142 10.18 5.81 3.98
CA SER A 142 10.77 4.48 3.84
C SER A 142 12.30 4.54 3.85
N ARG A 143 12.93 5.45 3.08
CA ARG A 143 14.39 5.61 3.11
C ARG A 143 14.90 6.05 4.47
N TYR A 144 14.22 6.98 5.14
CA TYR A 144 14.58 7.41 6.50
C TYR A 144 14.58 6.25 7.49
N LEU A 145 13.49 5.47 7.52
CA LEU A 145 13.35 4.32 8.41
C LEU A 145 14.32 3.20 8.03
N ALA A 146 14.54 2.94 6.75
CA ALA A 146 15.46 1.92 6.27
C ALA A 146 16.89 2.15 6.77
N ASN A 147 17.35 3.41 6.72
CA ASN A 147 18.65 3.81 7.26
C ASN A 147 18.68 3.64 8.79
N LYS A 148 17.63 4.06 9.51
CA LYS A 148 17.55 3.92 10.97
C LYS A 148 17.51 2.46 11.42
N PHE A 149 16.92 1.57 10.64
CA PHE A 149 16.71 0.17 11.02
C PHE A 149 17.76 -0.78 10.42
N GLY A 150 18.75 -0.27 9.68
CA GLY A 150 19.82 -1.09 9.09
C GLY A 150 19.36 -1.98 7.92
N ILE A 151 18.28 -1.60 7.25
CA ILE A 151 17.68 -2.31 6.09
C ILE A 151 17.72 -1.50 4.80
N ALA A 152 18.57 -0.47 4.73
CA ALA A 152 18.80 0.34 3.53
C ALA A 152 19.66 -0.35 2.46
N GLY A 153 20.53 -1.28 2.88
CA GLY A 153 21.58 -1.90 2.07
C GLY A 153 22.83 -2.14 2.93
N VAL A 154 23.81 -2.90 2.45
CA VAL A 154 25.05 -3.19 3.19
C VAL A 154 26.17 -2.19 2.94
N ASP A 155 26.13 -1.48 1.81
CA ASP A 155 27.12 -0.49 1.40
C ASP A 155 26.46 0.61 0.56
N GLN A 156 27.15 1.74 0.35
CA GLN A 156 26.59 2.90 -0.35
C GLN A 156 26.18 2.58 -1.80
N TRP A 157 26.88 1.66 -2.45
CA TRP A 157 26.56 1.28 -3.82
C TRP A 157 25.29 0.44 -3.87
N GLU A 158 25.13 -0.51 -2.94
CA GLU A 158 23.90 -1.28 -2.82
C GLU A 158 22.71 -0.39 -2.43
N ILE A 159 22.89 0.57 -1.52
CA ILE A 159 21.85 1.55 -1.18
C ILE A 159 21.40 2.30 -2.44
N ALA A 160 22.34 2.82 -3.23
CA ALA A 160 22.02 3.52 -4.48
C ALA A 160 21.31 2.60 -5.49
N LYS A 161 21.68 1.31 -5.56
CA LYS A 161 21.02 0.31 -6.41
C LYS A 161 19.61 -0.05 -5.92
N LEU A 162 19.38 -0.08 -4.62
CA LEU A 162 18.04 -0.28 -4.06
C LEU A 162 17.17 0.95 -4.30
N ASP A 163 17.72 2.15 -4.17
CA ASP A 163 17.04 3.40 -4.53
C ASP A 163 16.68 3.44 -6.02
N GLU A 164 17.58 3.04 -6.93
CA GLU A 164 17.31 2.89 -8.37
C GLU A 164 16.10 1.97 -8.64
N ILE A 165 16.02 0.83 -7.93
CA ILE A 165 14.88 -0.09 -8.03
C ILE A 165 13.60 0.57 -7.48
N SER A 166 13.69 1.35 -6.41
CA SER A 166 12.52 2.09 -5.87
C SER A 166 11.96 3.10 -6.86
N GLU A 167 12.82 3.82 -7.56
CA GLU A 167 12.40 4.84 -8.53
C GLU A 167 11.67 4.18 -9.71
N PHE A 168 12.23 3.10 -10.26
CA PHE A 168 11.54 2.26 -11.24
C PHE A 168 10.19 1.74 -10.69
N HIS A 169 10.18 1.26 -9.45
CA HIS A 169 8.96 0.74 -8.84
C HIS A 169 7.86 1.82 -8.72
N ARG A 170 8.22 3.06 -8.39
CA ARG A 170 7.27 4.18 -8.34
C ARG A 170 6.61 4.41 -9.70
N GLU A 171 7.36 4.34 -10.80
CA GLU A 171 6.82 4.50 -12.14
C GLU A 171 5.82 3.39 -12.47
N VAL A 172 6.16 2.13 -12.17
CA VAL A 172 5.26 0.98 -12.39
C VAL A 172 3.98 1.12 -11.57
N VAL A 173 4.08 1.50 -10.30
CA VAL A 173 2.90 1.72 -9.45
C VAL A 173 2.06 2.88 -9.98
N HIS A 174 2.70 3.98 -10.41
CA HIS A 174 1.99 5.13 -10.97
C HIS A 174 1.17 4.73 -12.19
N GLU A 175 1.78 4.00 -13.13
CA GLU A 175 1.11 3.52 -14.35
C GLU A 175 -0.05 2.58 -14.04
N MET A 176 0.12 1.62 -13.11
CA MET A 176 -0.93 0.64 -12.80
C MET A 176 -2.01 1.15 -11.82
N SER A 177 -1.73 2.21 -11.06
CA SER A 177 -2.62 2.68 -9.99
C SER A 177 -4.04 3.06 -10.43
N PRO A 178 -4.30 3.63 -11.64
CA PRO A 178 -5.67 3.93 -12.07
C PRO A 178 -6.57 2.70 -12.09
N TYR A 179 -6.03 1.56 -12.56
CA TYR A 179 -6.77 0.28 -12.56
C TYR A 179 -7.17 -0.13 -11.14
N PHE A 180 -6.21 -0.14 -10.20
CA PHE A 180 -6.48 -0.54 -8.82
C PHE A 180 -7.43 0.42 -8.10
N TYR A 181 -7.33 1.72 -8.34
CA TYR A 181 -8.24 2.69 -7.73
C TYR A 181 -9.69 2.52 -8.20
N VAL A 182 -9.90 2.24 -9.50
CA VAL A 182 -11.24 1.97 -10.02
C VAL A 182 -11.75 0.61 -9.55
N LEU A 183 -10.92 -0.42 -9.61
CA LEU A 183 -11.26 -1.77 -9.15
C LEU A 183 -11.64 -1.81 -7.67
N GLY A 184 -10.95 -1.04 -6.83
CA GLY A 184 -11.22 -0.92 -5.40
C GLY A 184 -12.34 0.04 -5.02
N GLY A 185 -13.01 0.68 -5.99
CA GLY A 185 -14.09 1.64 -5.73
C GLY A 185 -13.64 3.02 -5.24
N TYR A 186 -12.33 3.30 -5.22
CA TYR A 186 -11.77 4.60 -4.79
C TYR A 186 -11.89 5.70 -5.85
N ARG A 187 -12.15 5.32 -7.12
CA ARG A 187 -12.40 6.25 -8.24
C ARG A 187 -13.45 5.68 -9.17
N LYS A 188 -14.26 6.56 -9.78
CA LYS A 188 -15.16 6.18 -10.88
C LYS A 188 -14.34 5.91 -12.15
N GLY A 189 -14.72 4.89 -12.92
CA GLY A 189 -14.08 4.59 -14.21
C GLY A 189 -14.50 3.24 -14.78
N ASN A 190 -14.07 2.94 -16.01
CA ASN A 190 -14.30 1.65 -16.66
C ASN A 190 -13.16 0.68 -16.30
N VAL A 191 -13.43 -0.22 -15.35
CA VAL A 191 -12.45 -1.18 -14.84
C VAL A 191 -11.92 -2.12 -15.93
N ASP A 192 -12.78 -2.58 -16.83
CA ASP A 192 -12.40 -3.51 -17.91
C ASP A 192 -11.51 -2.84 -18.95
N GLN A 193 -11.78 -1.57 -19.28
CA GLN A 193 -10.93 -0.79 -20.17
C GLN A 193 -9.55 -0.58 -19.55
N LEU A 194 -9.49 -0.13 -18.29
CA LEU A 194 -8.22 0.07 -17.59
C LEU A 194 -7.44 -1.23 -17.43
N ARG A 195 -8.14 -2.35 -17.22
CA ARG A 195 -7.52 -3.66 -17.18
C ARG A 195 -6.82 -4.01 -18.50
N ARG A 196 -7.53 -3.83 -19.63
CA ARG A 196 -7.02 -4.16 -20.98
C ARG A 196 -5.93 -3.23 -21.47
N ASP A 197 -6.10 -1.93 -21.28
CA ASP A 197 -5.27 -0.92 -21.95
C ASP A 197 -4.10 -0.45 -21.09
N VAL A 198 -4.21 -0.54 -19.76
CA VAL A 198 -3.21 -0.02 -18.83
C VAL A 198 -2.56 -1.15 -18.07
N PHE A 199 -3.35 -1.91 -17.30
CA PHE A 199 -2.79 -2.90 -16.37
C PHE A 199 -2.08 -4.06 -17.08
N LEU A 200 -2.73 -4.73 -18.03
CA LEU A 200 -2.13 -5.89 -18.72
C LEU A 200 -0.87 -5.51 -19.53
N PRO A 201 -0.85 -4.41 -20.32
CA PRO A 201 0.36 -3.98 -21.01
C PRO A 201 1.50 -3.60 -20.06
N ALA A 202 1.18 -2.90 -18.96
CA ALA A 202 2.16 -2.58 -17.93
C ALA A 202 2.72 -3.86 -17.27
N VAL A 203 1.89 -4.89 -17.10
CA VAL A 203 2.31 -6.17 -16.54
C VAL A 203 3.36 -6.84 -17.43
N GLU A 204 3.06 -6.93 -18.72
CA GLU A 204 3.95 -7.53 -19.71
C GLU A 204 5.26 -6.77 -19.85
N ARG A 205 5.22 -5.44 -19.75
CA ARG A 205 6.40 -4.58 -19.85
C ARG A 205 7.29 -4.66 -18.61
N HIS A 206 6.71 -4.64 -17.41
CA HIS A 206 7.45 -4.34 -16.18
C HIS A 206 7.75 -5.56 -15.30
N LEU A 207 6.85 -6.54 -15.19
CA LEU A 207 7.10 -7.71 -14.32
C LEU A 207 8.35 -8.54 -14.70
N PRO A 208 8.70 -8.70 -15.99
CA PRO A 208 9.97 -9.34 -16.36
C PRO A 208 11.20 -8.66 -15.77
N THR A 209 11.18 -7.33 -15.57
CA THR A 209 12.29 -6.58 -15.00
C THR A 209 12.51 -6.94 -13.53
N TYR A 210 11.45 -7.06 -12.71
CA TYR A 210 11.59 -7.53 -11.33
C TYR A 210 12.17 -8.94 -11.26
N VAL A 211 11.77 -9.84 -12.17
CA VAL A 211 12.33 -11.19 -12.25
C VAL A 211 13.83 -11.15 -12.55
N LYS A 212 14.28 -10.29 -13.48
CA LYS A 212 15.70 -10.10 -13.79
C LYS A 212 16.47 -9.54 -12.59
N LEU A 213 15.92 -8.54 -11.90
CA LEU A 213 16.54 -7.93 -10.72
C LEU A 213 16.70 -8.93 -9.57
N LEU A 214 15.66 -9.72 -9.25
CA LEU A 214 15.73 -10.76 -8.22
C LEU A 214 16.72 -11.88 -8.57
N LYS A 215 16.84 -12.25 -9.85
CA LYS A 215 17.85 -13.22 -10.28
C LYS A 215 19.27 -12.68 -10.13
N LYS A 216 19.46 -11.38 -10.38
CA LYS A 216 20.77 -10.73 -10.31
C LYS A 216 21.33 -10.66 -8.87
N SER A 217 20.47 -10.47 -7.86
CA SER A 217 20.89 -10.35 -6.46
C SER A 217 21.39 -11.67 -5.86
N LYS A 218 20.90 -12.82 -6.33
CA LYS A 218 21.21 -14.19 -5.86
C LYS A 218 20.86 -14.52 -4.40
N SER A 219 20.56 -13.54 -3.56
CA SER A 219 20.02 -13.72 -2.20
C SER A 219 18.55 -14.16 -2.21
N GLY A 220 17.88 -13.87 -3.33
CA GLY A 220 16.45 -14.00 -3.50
C GLY A 220 15.61 -12.99 -2.71
N PHE A 221 16.25 -11.88 -2.31
CA PHE A 221 15.69 -10.56 -2.04
C PHE A 221 16.24 -9.59 -3.10
N PHE A 222 15.81 -8.33 -3.14
CA PHE A 222 16.35 -7.36 -4.10
C PHE A 222 17.78 -6.89 -3.76
N GLY A 223 18.16 -6.90 -2.47
CA GLY A 223 19.54 -6.67 -2.00
C GLY A 223 20.27 -7.96 -1.64
N LYS A 224 21.50 -7.87 -1.11
CA LYS A 224 22.29 -9.00 -0.57
C LYS A 224 21.61 -9.67 0.63
N LYS A 225 20.79 -8.92 1.36
CA LYS A 225 19.90 -9.36 2.45
C LYS A 225 18.55 -8.63 2.34
N VAL A 226 17.60 -8.95 3.22
CA VAL A 226 16.32 -8.23 3.31
C VAL A 226 16.54 -6.73 3.42
N SER A 227 15.80 -5.96 2.62
CA SER A 227 15.84 -4.51 2.55
C SER A 227 14.43 -3.92 2.46
N TRP A 228 14.31 -2.61 2.63
CA TRP A 228 13.03 -1.89 2.53
C TRP A 228 12.32 -2.03 1.16
N ILE A 229 13.10 -2.27 0.10
CA ILE A 229 12.58 -2.52 -1.25
C ILE A 229 11.76 -3.81 -1.30
N ASP A 230 12.16 -4.82 -0.52
CA ASP A 230 11.46 -6.10 -0.49
C ASP A 230 10.03 -5.94 0.06
N PHE A 231 9.82 -5.09 1.08
CA PHE A 231 8.50 -4.79 1.62
C PHE A 231 7.65 -3.96 0.65
N THR A 232 8.26 -2.99 -0.02
CA THR A 232 7.56 -2.12 -0.98
C THR A 232 7.05 -2.93 -2.18
N ILE A 233 7.93 -3.73 -2.79
CA ILE A 233 7.56 -4.54 -3.96
C ILE A 233 6.66 -5.70 -3.57
N SER A 234 6.91 -6.38 -2.44
CA SER A 234 6.04 -7.49 -2.01
C SER A 234 4.62 -7.04 -1.70
N GLU A 235 4.40 -5.87 -1.10
CA GLU A 235 3.04 -5.35 -0.89
C GLU A 235 2.32 -5.08 -2.21
N PHE A 236 3.01 -4.51 -3.19
CA PHE A 236 2.44 -4.32 -4.53
C PHE A 236 2.09 -5.66 -5.20
N LEU A 237 2.99 -6.65 -5.12
CA LEU A 237 2.73 -7.99 -5.63
C LEU A 237 1.60 -8.70 -4.87
N TYR A 238 1.43 -8.43 -3.57
CA TYR A 238 0.32 -8.94 -2.78
C TYR A 238 -1.02 -8.37 -3.27
N THR A 239 -1.04 -7.09 -3.63
CA THR A 239 -2.20 -6.46 -4.27
C THR A 239 -2.51 -7.11 -5.61
N ILE A 240 -1.51 -7.32 -6.47
CA ILE A 240 -1.69 -8.07 -7.73
C ILE A 240 -2.16 -9.51 -7.45
N LYS A 241 -1.62 -10.21 -6.44
CA LYS A 241 -2.04 -11.57 -6.07
C LYS A 241 -3.52 -11.62 -5.68
N THR A 242 -3.97 -10.61 -4.93
CA THR A 242 -5.33 -10.49 -4.40
C THR A 242 -6.35 -10.32 -5.52
N TYR A 243 -6.08 -9.42 -6.47
CA TYR A 243 -7.03 -9.07 -7.53
C TYR A 243 -6.80 -9.85 -8.84
N GLU A 244 -5.57 -10.22 -9.13
CA GLU A 244 -5.09 -10.73 -10.43
C GLU A 244 -4.18 -11.95 -10.26
N GLY A 245 -4.49 -12.82 -9.29
CA GLY A 245 -3.63 -13.97 -8.96
C GLY A 245 -3.31 -14.90 -10.14
N ARG A 246 -4.20 -15.02 -11.13
CA ARG A 246 -3.93 -15.76 -12.37
C ARG A 246 -2.80 -15.13 -13.19
N ILE A 247 -2.72 -13.81 -13.23
CA ILE A 247 -1.67 -13.07 -13.93
C ILE A 247 -0.34 -13.23 -13.19
N LEU A 248 -0.32 -13.03 -11.86
CA LEU A 248 0.92 -13.15 -11.08
C LEU A 248 1.52 -14.57 -11.16
N ARG A 249 0.68 -15.62 -11.25
CA ARG A 249 1.15 -17.01 -11.38
C ARG A 249 1.97 -17.28 -12.65
N LYS A 250 1.87 -16.43 -13.68
CA LYS A 250 2.75 -16.49 -14.86
C LYS A 250 4.21 -16.13 -14.53
N PHE A 251 4.45 -15.51 -13.38
CA PHE A 251 5.77 -15.10 -12.89
C PHE A 251 6.11 -15.86 -11.59
N PRO A 252 6.40 -17.17 -11.65
CA PRO A 252 6.58 -18.00 -10.46
C PRO A 252 7.75 -17.56 -9.57
N GLN A 253 8.75 -16.86 -10.12
CA GLN A 253 9.83 -16.26 -9.33
C GLN A 253 9.31 -15.15 -8.42
N LEU A 254 8.37 -14.33 -8.88
CA LEU A 254 7.75 -13.26 -8.10
C LEU A 254 6.81 -13.82 -7.03
N VAL A 255 6.09 -14.90 -7.36
CA VAL A 255 5.28 -15.64 -6.37
C VAL A 255 6.16 -16.16 -5.24
N ARG A 256 7.27 -16.84 -5.56
CA ARG A 256 8.21 -17.35 -4.54
C ARG A 256 8.84 -16.22 -3.71
N PHE A 257 9.18 -15.10 -4.34
CA PHE A 257 9.69 -13.93 -3.64
C PHE A 257 8.65 -13.37 -2.66
N LEU A 258 7.41 -13.18 -3.11
CA LEU A 258 6.31 -12.72 -2.28
C LEU A 258 6.08 -13.65 -1.09
N ASP A 259 6.00 -14.96 -1.36
CA ASP A 259 5.83 -15.95 -0.31
C ASP A 259 7.01 -15.89 0.68
N ARG A 260 8.26 -15.76 0.22
CA ARG A 260 9.42 -15.61 1.10
C ARG A 260 9.30 -14.42 2.06
N VAL A 261 8.94 -13.24 1.57
CA VAL A 261 8.79 -12.04 2.43
C VAL A 261 7.67 -12.24 3.45
N TYR A 262 6.53 -12.79 3.01
CA TYR A 262 5.36 -12.98 3.87
C TYR A 262 5.48 -14.17 4.84
N HIS A 263 6.51 -15.02 4.67
CA HIS A 263 6.87 -16.10 5.60
C HIS A 263 7.99 -15.71 6.58
N LEU A 264 8.51 -14.47 6.51
CA LEU A 264 9.39 -13.96 7.57
C LEU A 264 8.66 -14.03 8.92
N PRO A 265 9.29 -14.55 10.00
CA PRO A 265 8.58 -14.88 11.24
C PRO A 265 7.75 -13.72 11.82
N GLU A 266 8.34 -12.52 11.88
CA GLU A 266 7.75 -11.31 12.42
C GLU A 266 6.55 -10.86 11.59
N ILE A 267 6.71 -10.89 10.26
CA ILE A 267 5.66 -10.54 9.30
C ILE A 267 4.51 -11.55 9.40
N ARG A 268 4.82 -12.85 9.40
CA ARG A 268 3.82 -13.91 9.49
C ARG A 268 3.00 -13.81 10.78
N ALA A 269 3.62 -13.45 11.90
CA ALA A 269 2.92 -13.21 13.16
C ALA A 269 1.96 -12.02 13.04
N TYR A 270 2.44 -10.87 12.55
CA TYR A 270 1.62 -9.68 12.33
C TYR A 270 0.43 -9.93 11.39
N LEU A 271 0.63 -10.69 10.30
CA LEU A 271 -0.42 -10.99 9.33
C LEU A 271 -1.59 -11.82 9.89
N LYS A 272 -1.37 -12.58 10.98
CA LYS A 272 -2.45 -13.32 11.67
C LYS A 272 -3.36 -12.39 12.47
N GLU A 273 -2.84 -11.26 12.93
CA GLU A 273 -3.55 -10.33 13.82
C GLU A 273 -4.05 -9.07 13.12
N ARG A 274 -3.51 -8.75 11.94
CA ARG A 274 -3.90 -7.52 11.23
C ARG A 274 -5.33 -7.63 10.70
N THR A 275 -6.06 -6.52 10.76
CA THR A 275 -7.35 -6.37 10.08
C THR A 275 -7.15 -6.53 8.56
N ARG A 276 -8.03 -7.29 7.92
CA ARG A 276 -8.03 -7.46 6.47
C ARG A 276 -8.74 -6.27 5.82
N THR A 277 -7.99 -5.42 5.13
CA THR A 277 -8.53 -4.44 4.19
C THR A 277 -8.37 -4.97 2.76
N PRO A 278 -9.13 -4.48 1.76
CA PRO A 278 -8.98 -4.91 0.36
C PRO A 278 -7.71 -4.35 -0.29
N LEU A 279 -7.47 -3.05 -0.09
CA LEU A 279 -6.29 -2.30 -0.54
C LEU A 279 -5.53 -1.69 0.62
#